data_AF-A0A957M367-F1
#
_entry.id   AF-A0A957M367-F1
#
_cell.length_a   1.000
_cell.length_b   1.000
_cell.length_c   1.000
_cell.angle_alpha   90.00
_cell.angle_beta   90.00
_cell.angle_gamma   90.00
#
_symmetry.space_group_name_H-M   'P 1'
#
loop_
_entity.id
_entity.type
_entity.pdbx_description
1 polymer ?
#
loop_
_entity_poly.entity_id
_entity_poly.type
_entity_poly.pdbx_seq_one_letter_code
_entity_poly.pdbx_strand_id
1 'polypeptide(L)'
;AQRIVDHLLDQRLPDLAGVGRQGAMNVRFLPGGVTILPLLGQDNADLAVVIAARAEDVQYWLEQVAPVNQAPVVAVTAAAADPMLRPYLDSGQLVGLVSGFDGGYHYAELMADAPEPGYVQAMRQQVAGQNYGILAILAIIALGNLAALLFGRRHDG
;
A
#
# COMPACT_ATOMS: atom_id res chain seq x y z
N ALA A 1 17.38 -16.14 15.05
CA ALA A 1 16.27 -15.58 14.25
C ALA A 1 16.68 -14.26 13.61
N GLN A 2 17.03 -13.22 14.39
CA GLN A 2 17.46 -11.90 13.87
C GLN A 2 18.52 -11.98 12.78
N ARG A 3 19.64 -12.69 13.01
CA ARG A 3 20.72 -12.82 12.01
C ARG A 3 20.31 -13.43 10.66
N ILE A 4 19.21 -14.20 10.61
CA ILE A 4 18.68 -14.79 9.37
C ILE A 4 17.73 -13.79 8.69
N VAL A 5 16.93 -13.08 9.48
CA VAL A 5 16.06 -11.99 9.00
C VAL A 5 16.91 -10.86 8.42
N ASP A 6 17.99 -10.47 9.09
CA ASP A 6 18.91 -9.43 8.64
C ASP A 6 19.57 -9.82 7.31
N HIS A 7 19.98 -11.09 7.15
CA HIS A 7 20.59 -11.58 5.92
C HIS A 7 19.59 -11.69 4.75
N LEU A 8 18.31 -11.95 5.04
CA LEU A 8 17.23 -11.96 4.04
C LEU A 8 16.81 -10.55 3.62
N LEU A 9 16.87 -9.59 4.54
CA LEU A 9 16.64 -8.17 4.25
C LEU A 9 17.78 -7.59 3.40
N ASP A 10 19.04 -7.89 3.72
CA ASP A 10 20.21 -7.48 2.94
C ASP A 10 20.20 -8.04 1.52
N GLN A 11 19.68 -9.27 1.31
CA GLN A 11 19.57 -9.85 -0.03
C GLN A 11 18.42 -9.28 -0.86
N ARG A 12 17.42 -8.68 -0.23
CA ARG A 12 16.26 -8.07 -0.92
C ARG A 12 16.44 -6.60 -1.23
N LEU A 13 17.27 -5.90 -0.46
CA LEU A 13 17.45 -4.47 -0.57
C LEU A 13 18.57 -4.13 -1.57
N PRO A 14 18.33 -3.25 -2.55
CA PRO A 14 19.40 -2.78 -3.42
C PRO A 14 20.50 -2.07 -2.64
N ASP A 15 21.75 -2.21 -3.09
CA ASP A 15 22.86 -1.42 -2.57
C ASP A 15 22.73 0.03 -3.05
N LEU A 16 22.31 0.91 -2.13
CA LEU A 16 22.10 2.33 -2.39
C LEU A 16 23.31 3.19 -1.98
N ALA A 17 24.44 2.59 -1.56
CA ALA A 17 25.60 3.35 -1.12
C ALA A 17 26.20 4.25 -2.22
N GLY A 18 25.97 3.89 -3.49
CA GLY A 18 26.35 4.67 -4.67
C GLY A 18 25.36 5.79 -5.06
N VAL A 19 24.15 5.81 -4.49
CA VAL A 19 23.13 6.83 -4.80
C VAL A 19 23.53 8.14 -4.12
N GLY A 20 24.28 8.97 -4.85
CA GLY A 20 24.68 10.28 -4.37
C GLY A 20 23.47 11.13 -3.96
N ARG A 21 23.60 11.89 -2.87
CA ARG A 21 22.58 12.87 -2.47
C ARG A 21 22.42 13.91 -3.56
N GLN A 22 21.46 13.71 -4.46
CA GLN A 22 21.17 14.67 -5.51
C GLN A 22 20.64 15.96 -4.87
N GLY A 23 21.40 17.04 -4.96
CA GLY A 23 21.05 18.35 -4.37
C GLY A 23 19.86 19.02 -5.05
N ALA A 24 19.38 18.51 -6.19
CA ALA A 24 18.18 18.95 -6.88
C ALA A 24 17.43 17.74 -7.45
N MET A 25 16.15 17.59 -7.09
CA MET A 25 15.28 16.59 -7.71
C MET A 25 14.96 17.04 -9.14
N ASN A 26 15.26 16.20 -10.13
CA ASN A 26 14.80 16.42 -11.50
C ASN A 26 13.33 16.03 -11.61
N VAL A 27 12.44 17.01 -11.57
CA VAL A 27 11.00 16.79 -11.69
C VAL A 27 10.60 16.99 -13.15
N ARG A 28 10.15 15.90 -13.78
CA ARG A 28 9.66 15.90 -15.17
C ARG A 28 8.19 15.50 -15.18
N PHE A 29 7.31 16.42 -15.57
CA PHE A 29 5.91 16.07 -15.87
C PHE A 29 5.84 15.36 -17.22
N LEU A 30 5.19 14.21 -17.26
CA LEU A 30 5.02 13.43 -18.47
C LEU A 30 3.53 13.34 -18.83
N PRO A 31 3.06 14.08 -19.85
CA PRO A 31 1.67 14.00 -20.28
C PRO A 31 1.40 12.68 -21.02
N GLY A 32 0.16 12.17 -20.93
CA GLY A 32 -0.25 10.94 -21.62
C GLY A 32 -0.47 9.73 -20.71
N GLY A 33 -0.27 9.87 -19.40
CA GLY A 33 -0.61 8.85 -18.41
C GLY A 33 0.12 7.54 -18.65
N VAL A 34 -0.61 6.44 -18.72
CA VAL A 34 -0.04 5.08 -18.86
C VAL A 34 0.66 4.88 -20.21
N THR A 35 0.19 5.50 -21.29
CA THR A 35 0.66 5.24 -22.66
C THR A 35 2.13 5.58 -22.88
N ILE A 36 2.68 6.47 -22.07
CA ILE A 36 4.06 6.94 -22.17
C ILE A 36 5.02 6.25 -21.20
N LEU A 37 4.50 5.47 -20.23
CA LEU A 37 5.32 4.77 -19.24
C LEU A 37 6.40 3.88 -19.88
N PRO A 38 6.16 3.13 -20.99
CA PRO A 38 7.19 2.29 -21.59
C PRO A 38 8.47 3.04 -22.00
N LEU A 39 8.38 4.35 -22.25
CA LEU A 39 9.53 5.19 -22.58
C LEU A 39 10.51 5.31 -21.40
N LEU A 40 10.02 5.17 -20.17
CA LEU A 40 10.82 5.18 -18.95
C LEU A 40 11.57 3.87 -18.72
N GLY A 41 11.24 2.81 -19.46
CA GLY A 41 11.96 1.54 -19.38
C GLY A 41 13.43 1.65 -19.79
N GLN A 42 13.79 2.70 -20.55
CA GLN A 42 15.17 2.96 -20.98
C GLN A 42 15.97 3.79 -19.97
N ASP A 43 15.31 4.37 -18.96
CA ASP A 43 15.97 5.12 -17.90
C ASP A 43 16.55 4.12 -16.88
N ASN A 44 17.87 4.14 -16.71
CA ASN A 44 18.54 3.31 -15.70
C ASN A 44 18.35 3.93 -14.32
N ALA A 45 17.87 3.13 -13.36
CA ALA A 45 17.70 3.54 -11.98
C ALA A 45 18.15 2.41 -11.03
N ASP A 46 18.81 2.76 -9.93
CA ASP A 46 19.19 1.80 -8.89
C ASP A 46 17.98 1.37 -8.04
N LEU A 47 16.92 2.19 -8.01
CA LEU A 47 15.68 1.96 -7.30
C LEU A 47 14.54 2.79 -7.93
N ALA A 48 13.40 2.15 -8.14
CA ALA A 48 12.16 2.83 -8.50
C ALA A 48 11.26 2.97 -7.27
N VAL A 49 10.89 4.22 -6.93
CA VAL A 49 9.90 4.51 -5.89
C VAL A 49 8.62 4.98 -6.56
N VAL A 50 7.59 4.14 -6.52
CA VAL A 50 6.28 4.42 -7.13
C VAL A 50 5.32 4.87 -6.05
N ILE A 51 4.94 6.15 -6.09
CA ILE A 51 3.95 6.73 -5.18
C ILE A 51 2.64 6.90 -5.93
N ALA A 52 1.62 6.10 -5.57
CA ALA A 52 0.36 6.08 -6.28
C ALA A 52 -0.82 5.74 -5.36
N ALA A 53 -1.97 6.38 -5.56
CA ALA A 53 -3.16 6.11 -4.74
C ALA A 53 -3.80 4.75 -5.07
N ARG A 54 -3.71 4.32 -6.33
CA ARG A 54 -4.40 3.15 -6.89
C ARG A 54 -3.41 2.02 -7.16
N ALA A 55 -3.87 0.78 -7.06
CA ALA A 55 -3.03 -0.39 -7.33
C ALA A 55 -2.61 -0.45 -8.80
N GLU A 56 -3.52 -0.08 -9.70
CA GLU A 56 -3.35 -0.18 -11.15
C GLU A 56 -2.17 0.65 -11.64
N ASP A 57 -1.92 1.82 -11.03
CA ASP A 57 -0.78 2.67 -11.40
C ASP A 57 0.56 1.99 -11.07
N VAL A 58 0.62 1.26 -9.94
CA VAL A 58 1.78 0.44 -9.59
C VAL A 58 1.90 -0.76 -10.53
N GLN A 59 0.78 -1.42 -10.85
CA GLN A 59 0.78 -2.56 -11.79
C GLN A 59 1.27 -2.14 -13.18
N TYR A 60 0.84 -0.99 -13.68
CA TYR A 60 1.33 -0.45 -14.96
C TYR A 60 2.84 -0.22 -14.93
N TRP A 61 3.40 0.29 -13.85
CA TRP A 61 4.85 0.41 -13.70
C TRP A 61 5.54 -0.97 -13.73
N LEU A 62 5.03 -1.92 -12.96
CA LEU A 62 5.58 -3.28 -12.86
C LEU A 62 5.51 -4.07 -14.16
N GLU A 63 4.51 -3.81 -15.00
CA GLU A 63 4.29 -4.54 -16.25
C GLU A 63 4.94 -3.87 -17.46
N GLN A 64 5.12 -2.55 -17.44
CA GLN A 64 5.57 -1.79 -18.62
C GLN A 64 6.98 -1.21 -18.47
N VAL A 65 7.42 -0.91 -17.25
CA VAL A 65 8.69 -0.21 -17.00
C VAL A 65 9.72 -1.14 -16.39
N ALA A 66 9.35 -1.77 -15.27
CA ALA A 66 10.23 -2.66 -14.51
C ALA A 66 10.86 -3.79 -15.35
N PRO A 67 10.17 -4.43 -16.31
CA PRO A 67 10.75 -5.51 -17.10
C PRO A 67 11.87 -5.04 -18.05
N VAL A 68 11.96 -3.75 -18.35
CA VAL A 68 13.00 -3.20 -19.22
C VAL A 68 14.12 -2.57 -18.41
N ASN A 69 13.79 -1.73 -17.43
CA ASN A 69 14.81 -1.03 -16.63
C ASN A 69 15.44 -1.91 -15.53
N GLN A 70 14.79 -3.03 -15.18
CA GLN A 70 15.25 -4.01 -14.18
C GLN A 70 15.51 -3.40 -12.79
N ALA A 71 14.99 -2.20 -12.51
CA ALA A 71 15.17 -1.53 -11.24
C ALA A 71 14.30 -2.22 -10.17
N PRO A 72 14.82 -2.51 -8.97
CA PRO A 72 14.00 -2.91 -7.83
C PRO A 72 12.91 -1.87 -7.56
N VAL A 73 11.70 -2.31 -7.23
CA VAL A 73 10.54 -1.42 -7.11
C VAL A 73 10.00 -1.41 -5.67
N VAL A 74 9.86 -0.22 -5.10
CA VAL A 74 9.14 0.03 -3.85
C VAL A 74 7.87 0.82 -4.17
N ALA A 75 6.74 0.41 -3.58
CA ALA A 75 5.47 1.10 -3.77
C ALA A 75 4.99 1.78 -2.47
N VAL A 76 4.50 3.01 -2.60
CA VAL A 76 3.82 3.76 -1.53
C VAL A 76 2.40 4.07 -1.97
N THR A 77 1.40 3.54 -1.27
CA THR A 77 0.01 3.52 -1.76
C THR A 77 -1.04 3.79 -0.71
N ALA A 78 -2.30 3.96 -1.15
CA ALA A 78 -3.44 3.98 -0.23
C ALA A 78 -3.73 2.57 0.32
N ALA A 79 -4.35 2.49 1.51
CA ALA A 79 -4.68 1.21 2.16
C ALA A 79 -5.50 0.26 1.27
N ALA A 80 -6.42 0.83 0.46
CA ALA A 80 -7.28 0.04 -0.42
C ALA A 80 -6.52 -0.67 -1.56
N ALA A 81 -5.32 -0.19 -1.91
CA ALA A 81 -4.48 -0.81 -2.93
C ALA A 81 -3.70 -2.02 -2.40
N ASP A 82 -3.55 -2.16 -1.08
CA ASP A 82 -2.71 -3.18 -0.45
C ASP A 82 -3.08 -4.62 -0.90
N PRO A 83 -4.36 -5.06 -0.85
CA PRO A 83 -4.69 -6.45 -1.16
C PRO A 83 -4.34 -6.84 -2.60
N MET A 84 -4.44 -5.90 -3.55
CA MET A 84 -4.12 -6.13 -4.95
C MET A 84 -2.60 -6.19 -5.20
N LEU A 85 -1.80 -5.52 -4.36
CA LEU A 85 -0.34 -5.43 -4.52
C LEU A 85 0.43 -6.50 -3.73
N ARG A 86 -0.20 -7.16 -2.74
CA ARG A 86 0.42 -8.26 -1.96
C ARG A 86 1.06 -9.35 -2.83
N PRO A 87 0.41 -9.87 -3.90
CA PRO A 87 1.03 -10.91 -4.73
C PRO A 87 2.35 -10.47 -5.38
N TYR A 88 2.49 -9.19 -5.74
CA TYR A 88 3.71 -8.64 -6.33
C TYR A 88 4.83 -8.49 -5.29
N LEU A 89 4.49 -8.20 -4.03
CA LEU A 89 5.45 -8.23 -2.93
C LEU A 89 5.92 -9.66 -2.62
N ASP A 90 4.98 -10.61 -2.60
CA ASP A 90 5.27 -12.01 -2.31
C ASP A 90 6.12 -12.67 -3.42
N SER A 91 5.87 -12.30 -4.68
CA SER A 91 6.66 -12.77 -5.84
C SER A 91 8.04 -12.11 -5.95
N GLY A 92 8.28 -11.02 -5.22
CA GLY A 92 9.52 -10.23 -5.30
C GLY A 92 9.56 -9.22 -6.44
N GLN A 93 8.46 -9.04 -7.19
CA GLN A 93 8.34 -7.95 -8.16
C GLN A 93 8.31 -6.57 -7.49
N LEU A 94 7.78 -6.50 -6.27
CA LEU A 94 8.01 -5.42 -5.33
C LEU A 94 9.00 -5.89 -4.26
N VAL A 95 10.00 -5.05 -3.97
CA VAL A 95 10.93 -5.27 -2.85
C VAL A 95 10.48 -4.56 -1.57
N GLY A 96 9.48 -3.69 -1.67
CA GLY A 96 8.86 -3.03 -0.52
C GLY A 96 7.48 -2.46 -0.85
N LEU A 97 6.60 -2.43 0.15
CA LEU A 97 5.25 -1.87 0.07
C LEU A 97 4.92 -1.13 1.36
N VAL A 98 4.60 0.16 1.23
CA VAL A 98 4.10 1.01 2.31
C VAL A 98 2.69 1.44 1.95
N SER A 99 1.68 0.87 2.61
CA SER A 99 0.29 1.09 2.26
C SER A 99 -0.49 1.74 3.41
N GLY A 100 -1.23 2.79 3.08
CA GLY A 100 -2.12 3.47 4.01
C GLY A 100 -1.43 3.99 5.27
N PHE A 101 -2.24 4.19 6.31
CA PHE A 101 -1.76 4.69 7.58
C PHE A 101 -0.89 3.67 8.32
N ASP A 102 -1.32 2.41 8.38
CA ASP A 102 -0.60 1.38 9.13
C ASP A 102 0.81 1.14 8.55
N GLY A 103 0.93 1.06 7.22
CA GLY A 103 2.23 0.94 6.56
C GLY A 103 3.11 2.17 6.81
N GLY A 104 2.56 3.38 6.71
CA GLY A 104 3.29 4.62 6.98
C GLY A 104 3.76 4.74 8.43
N TYR A 105 2.93 4.32 9.39
CA TYR A 105 3.28 4.30 10.81
C TYR A 105 4.43 3.33 11.08
N HIS A 106 4.36 2.10 10.57
CA HIS A 106 5.42 1.11 10.73
C HIS A 106 6.73 1.56 10.08
N TYR A 107 6.67 2.20 8.90
CA TYR A 107 7.85 2.77 8.27
C TYR A 107 8.50 3.86 9.13
N ALA A 108 7.70 4.78 9.68
CA ALA A 108 8.19 5.84 10.56
C ALA A 108 8.79 5.30 11.87
N GLU A 109 8.19 4.26 12.44
CA GLU A 109 8.73 3.55 13.62
C GLU A 109 10.11 2.95 13.33
N LEU A 110 10.31 2.33 12.16
CA LEU A 110 11.61 1.80 11.72
C LEU A 110 12.67 2.91 11.55
N MET A 111 12.26 4.11 11.15
CA MET A 111 13.15 5.27 11.00
C MET A 111 13.45 5.99 12.33
N ALA A 112 12.92 5.50 13.45
CA ALA A 112 12.95 6.19 14.74
C ALA A 112 12.39 7.62 14.69
N ASP A 113 11.53 7.89 13.70
CA ASP A 113 10.85 9.17 13.45
C ASP A 113 9.34 8.95 13.58
N ALA A 114 8.95 8.22 14.63
CA ALA A 114 7.57 7.82 14.85
C ALA A 114 6.67 9.07 14.95
N PRO A 115 5.48 9.08 14.30
CA PRO A 115 4.64 10.26 14.29
C PRO A 115 4.21 10.62 15.72
N GLU A 116 4.02 11.92 15.97
CA GLU A 116 3.54 12.44 17.25
C GLU A 116 2.34 11.60 17.77
N PRO A 117 2.39 11.10 19.03
CA PRO A 117 1.36 10.21 19.56
C PRO A 117 -0.07 10.74 19.42
N GLY A 118 -0.25 12.07 19.49
CA GLY A 118 -1.55 12.73 19.29
C GLY A 118 -2.12 12.56 17.88
N TYR A 119 -1.27 12.62 16.84
CA TYR A 119 -1.68 12.41 15.46
C TYR A 119 -2.10 10.95 15.23
N VAL A 120 -1.34 10.01 15.79
CA VAL A 120 -1.63 8.57 15.70
C VAL A 120 -2.97 8.24 16.37
N GLN A 121 -3.22 8.84 17.54
CA GLN A 121 -4.47 8.61 18.27
C GLN A 121 -5.68 9.20 17.55
N ALA A 122 -5.57 10.39 16.97
CA ALA A 122 -6.64 10.99 16.17
C ALA A 122 -7.00 10.11 14.96
N MET A 123 -6.01 9.56 14.26
CA MET A 123 -6.25 8.68 13.13
C MET A 123 -6.91 7.35 13.55
N ARG A 124 -6.45 6.74 14.65
CA ARG A 124 -7.08 5.54 15.21
C ARG A 124 -8.53 5.77 15.58
N GLN A 125 -8.87 6.94 16.13
CA GLN A 125 -10.25 7.31 16.45
C GLN A 125 -11.12 7.43 15.18
N GLN A 126 -10.57 8.00 14.11
CA GLN A 126 -11.27 8.09 12.82
C GLN A 126 -11.55 6.69 12.23
N VAL A 127 -10.55 5.80 12.24
CA VAL A 127 -10.72 4.41 11.78
C VAL A 127 -11.72 3.64 12.65
N ALA A 128 -11.64 3.81 13.98
CA ALA A 128 -12.59 3.19 14.91
C ALA A 128 -14.03 3.67 14.66
N GLY A 129 -14.22 4.98 14.41
CA GLY A 129 -15.53 5.55 14.06
C GLY A 129 -16.13 4.92 12.80
N GLN A 130 -15.30 4.66 11.79
CA GLN A 130 -15.75 4.00 10.55
C GLN A 130 -16.21 2.55 10.79
N ASN A 131 -15.50 1.81 11.65
CA ASN A 131 -15.86 0.44 12.01
C ASN A 131 -17.17 0.36 12.81
N TYR A 132 -17.45 1.32 13.70
CA TYR A 132 -18.72 1.37 14.42
C TYR A 132 -19.92 1.55 13.48
N GLY A 133 -19.75 2.30 12.38
CA GLY A 133 -20.79 2.45 11.36
C GLY A 133 -21.13 1.11 10.68
N ILE A 134 -20.11 0.32 10.32
CA ILE A 134 -20.30 -1.01 9.72
C ILE A 134 -21.00 -1.95 10.72
N LEU A 135 -20.59 -1.95 11.98
CA LEU A 135 -21.23 -2.76 13.02
C LEU A 135 -22.69 -2.38 13.24
N ALA A 136 -23.02 -1.09 13.18
CA ALA A 136 -24.41 -0.63 13.28
C ALA A 136 -25.26 -1.17 12.12
N ILE A 137 -24.75 -1.12 10.88
CA ILE A 137 -25.43 -1.69 9.71
C ILE A 137 -25.63 -3.20 9.88
N LEU A 138 -24.59 -3.93 10.31
CA LEU A 138 -24.68 -5.36 10.56
C LEU A 138 -25.71 -5.69 11.66
N ALA A 139 -25.76 -4.90 12.73
CA ALA A 139 -26.74 -5.06 13.79
C ALA A 139 -28.19 -4.83 13.29
N ILE A 140 -28.40 -3.81 12.45
CA ILE A 140 -29.72 -3.55 11.84
C ILE A 140 -30.15 -4.73 10.97
N ILE A 141 -29.25 -5.26 10.13
CA ILE A 141 -29.53 -6.43 9.28
C ILE A 141 -29.86 -7.65 10.14
N ALA A 142 -29.06 -7.93 11.18
CA ALA A 142 -29.26 -9.06 12.07
C ALA A 142 -30.59 -8.97 12.84
N LEU A 143 -30.92 -7.80 13.39
CA LEU A 143 -32.17 -7.55 14.11
C LEU A 143 -33.39 -7.65 13.18
N GLY A 144 -33.28 -7.13 11.96
CA GLY A 144 -34.33 -7.25 10.94
C GLY A 144 -34.63 -8.71 10.59
N ASN A 145 -33.58 -9.51 10.37
CA ASN A 145 -33.72 -10.95 10.12
C ASN A 145 -34.34 -11.69 11.32
N LEU A 146 -33.92 -11.35 12.55
CA LEU A 146 -34.46 -11.95 13.76
C LEU A 146 -35.96 -11.63 13.93
N ALA A 147 -36.34 -10.38 13.70
CA ALA A 147 -37.74 -9.95 13.75
C ALA A 147 -38.59 -10.67 12.70
N ALA A 148 -38.10 -10.81 11.46
CA ALA A 148 -38.78 -11.55 10.41
C ALA A 148 -39.02 -13.03 10.81
N LEU A 149 -38.04 -13.67 11.47
CA LEU A 149 -38.14 -15.07 11.88
C LEU A 149 -39.08 -15.30 13.09
N LEU A 150 -39.20 -14.31 13.97
CA LEU A 150 -40.06 -14.34 15.16
C LEU A 150 -41.51 -13.95 14.84
N PHE A 151 -41.71 -12.95 13.98
CA PHE A 151 -43.03 -12.37 13.70
C PHE A 151 -43.62 -12.79 12.34
N GLY A 152 -42.82 -13.29 11.41
CA GLY A 152 -43.25 -13.70 10.06
C GLY A 152 -44.06 -15.00 9.99
N ARG A 153 -44.13 -15.79 11.07
CA ARG A 153 -44.89 -17.07 11.13
C ARG A 153 -46.39 -16.91 11.44
N ARG A 154 -46.94 -15.69 11.45
CA ARG A 154 -48.33 -15.42 11.90
C ARG A 154 -49.35 -15.12 10.78
N HIS A 155 -49.02 -15.38 9.51
CA HIS A 155 -49.87 -14.98 8.38
C HIS A 155 -50.29 -16.09 7.41
N ASP A 156 -50.43 -17.34 7.88
CA ASP A 156 -51.12 -18.40 7.13
C ASP A 156 -52.26 -18.96 7.98
N GLY A 157 -53.48 -18.43 7.77
CA GLY A 157 -54.73 -18.86 8.37
C GLY A 157 -55.91 -18.31 7.59
#